data_AF-G5JA42-F1
#
_entry.id   AF-G5JA42-F1
#
_cell.length_a   1.000
_cell.length_b   1.000
_cell.length_c   1.000
_cell.angle_alpha   90.00
_cell.angle_beta   90.00
_cell.angle_gamma   90.00
#
_symmetry.space_group_name_H-M   'P 1'
#
loop_
_entity.id
_entity.type
_entity.pdbx_description
1 polymer ?
#
loop_
_entity_poly.entity_id
_entity_poly.type
_entity_poly.pdbx_seq_one_letter_code
_entity_poly.pdbx_strand_id
1 'polypeptide(L)'
;MDINVRKIVNLILALMVMIGLSACREMPQIQAEERLFPQISLEYLDKYEIPSQIFQETPIGGLSAITYDRKKDRFYALSDDRSQRSPARFYTLKIDISSNDEQITKIQGVTVENVTPLQDEAGQNYSPQTIDPEGIALSPRGTLFIS
;
A
#
# COMPACT_ATOMS: atom_id res chain seq x y z
N MET A 1 28.28 -62.94 -39.62
CA MET A 1 28.42 -61.53 -39.24
C MET A 1 29.66 -61.42 -38.37
N ASP A 2 30.70 -60.77 -38.87
CA ASP A 2 32.05 -60.84 -38.27
C ASP A 2 32.07 -60.28 -36.85
N ILE A 3 32.85 -60.92 -35.96
CA ILE A 3 33.02 -60.54 -34.56
C ILE A 3 33.39 -59.05 -34.41
N ASN A 4 34.13 -58.49 -35.37
CA ASN A 4 34.50 -57.08 -35.38
C ASN A 4 33.30 -56.16 -35.69
N VAL A 5 32.37 -56.57 -36.56
CA VAL A 5 31.17 -55.79 -36.88
C VAL A 5 30.22 -55.72 -35.68
N ARG A 6 30.05 -56.83 -34.95
CA ARG A 6 29.22 -56.87 -33.74
C ARG A 6 29.81 -56.01 -32.60
N LYS A 7 31.14 -55.95 -32.48
CA LYS A 7 31.82 -55.06 -31.51
C LYS A 7 31.64 -53.58 -31.86
N ILE A 8 31.72 -53.23 -33.14
CA ILE A 8 31.51 -51.85 -33.61
C ILE A 8 30.06 -51.41 -33.39
N VAL A 9 29.08 -52.25 -33.72
CA VAL A 9 27.65 -51.95 -33.48
C VAL A 9 27.35 -51.75 -32.00
N ASN A 10 27.90 -52.62 -31.13
CA ASN A 10 27.73 -52.47 -29.68
C ASN A 10 28.40 -51.20 -29.13
N LEU A 11 29.56 -50.80 -29.68
CA LEU A 11 30.24 -49.57 -29.31
C LEU A 11 29.43 -48.33 -29.71
N ILE A 12 28.87 -48.32 -30.92
CA ILE A 12 28.00 -47.24 -31.41
C ILE A 12 26.73 -47.14 -30.56
N LEU A 13 26.11 -48.28 -30.23
CA LEU A 13 24.91 -48.31 -29.40
C LEU A 13 25.18 -47.80 -27.98
N ALA A 14 26.32 -48.19 -27.38
CA ALA A 14 26.72 -47.70 -26.07
C ALA A 14 26.99 -46.18 -26.06
N LEU A 15 27.61 -45.66 -27.13
CA LEU A 15 27.85 -44.23 -27.29
C LEU A 15 26.53 -43.45 -27.44
N MET A 16 25.57 -43.99 -28.19
CA MET A 16 24.25 -43.39 -28.38
C MET A 16 23.44 -43.35 -27.08
N VAL A 17 23.52 -44.39 -26.25
CA VAL A 17 22.89 -44.45 -24.92
C VAL A 17 23.51 -43.43 -23.96
N MET A 18 24.84 -43.27 -23.96
CA MET A 18 25.54 -42.27 -23.14
C MET A 18 25.14 -40.84 -23.50
N ILE A 19 24.94 -40.54 -24.79
CA ILE A 19 24.50 -39.21 -25.25
C ILE A 19 23.04 -38.96 -24.84
N GLY A 20 22.16 -39.98 -24.90
CA GLY A 20 20.76 -39.87 -24.49
C GLY A 20 20.56 -39.61 -22.98
N LEU A 21 21.44 -40.13 -22.12
CA LEU A 21 21.39 -39.92 -20.67
C LEU A 21 21.87 -38.53 -20.22
N SER A 22 22.50 -37.76 -21.10
CA SER A 22 23.01 -36.41 -20.81
C SER A 22 21.97 -35.30 -21.10
N ALA A 23 20.78 -35.66 -21.58
CA ALA A 23 19.74 -34.71 -22.00
C ALA A 23 18.92 -34.12 -20.83
N CYS A 24 19.07 -34.66 -19.62
CA CYS A 24 18.55 -34.02 -18.41
C CYS A 24 19.48 -32.88 -17.97
N ARG A 25 19.47 -31.77 -18.72
CA ARG A 25 19.89 -30.50 -18.14
C ARG A 25 18.87 -30.15 -17.05
N GLU A 26 19.35 -29.83 -15.86
CA GLU A 26 18.56 -29.21 -14.81
C GLU A 26 17.76 -28.07 -15.42
N MET A 27 16.42 -28.10 -15.26
CA MET A 27 15.62 -26.92 -15.56
C MET A 27 16.23 -25.76 -14.76
N PRO A 28 16.57 -24.62 -15.40
CA PRO A 28 17.06 -23.49 -14.65
C PRO A 28 16.00 -23.13 -13.60
N GLN A 29 16.34 -23.35 -12.33
CA GLN A 29 15.54 -22.86 -11.23
C GLN A 29 15.70 -21.34 -11.25
N ILE A 30 14.76 -20.64 -11.89
CA ILE A 30 14.65 -19.19 -11.77
C ILE A 30 14.43 -18.91 -10.29
N GLN A 31 15.48 -18.44 -9.61
CA GLN A 31 15.39 -18.05 -8.21
C GLN A 31 14.44 -16.86 -8.11
N ALA A 32 13.71 -16.76 -7.00
CA ALA A 32 12.79 -15.65 -6.78
C ALA A 32 13.51 -14.27 -6.83
N GLU A 33 14.84 -14.23 -6.62
CA GLU A 33 15.69 -13.06 -6.84
C GLU A 33 15.68 -12.52 -8.28
N GLU A 34 15.43 -13.33 -9.32
CA GLU A 34 15.35 -12.85 -10.71
C GLU A 34 14.00 -12.19 -11.03
N ARG A 35 13.05 -12.18 -10.08
CA ARG A 35 11.91 -11.27 -10.15
C ARG A 35 12.45 -9.88 -9.87
N LEU A 36 12.69 -9.13 -10.95
CA LEU A 36 13.01 -7.70 -10.95
C LEU A 36 11.90 -6.93 -10.22
N PHE A 37 11.90 -6.96 -8.89
CA PHE A 37 11.16 -5.99 -8.11
C PHE A 37 11.82 -4.64 -8.39
N PRO A 38 11.03 -3.57 -8.62
CA PRO A 38 11.60 -2.24 -8.66
C PRO A 38 12.43 -2.01 -7.39
N GLN A 39 13.57 -1.34 -7.49
CA GLN A 39 14.35 -0.95 -6.31
C GLN A 39 13.56 0.11 -5.54
N ILE A 40 12.65 -0.34 -4.68
CA ILE A 40 11.84 0.50 -3.80
C ILE A 40 12.64 0.68 -2.51
N SER A 41 13.06 1.90 -2.23
CA SER A 41 13.59 2.30 -0.93
C SER A 41 12.58 3.18 -0.21
N LEU A 42 12.49 3.03 1.11
CA LEU A 42 11.70 3.90 1.97
C LEU A 42 12.65 4.78 2.78
N GLU A 43 12.46 6.09 2.72
CA GLU A 43 13.15 7.06 3.55
C GLU A 43 12.16 7.69 4.52
N TYR A 44 12.52 7.69 5.80
CA TYR A 44 11.75 8.42 6.80
C TYR A 44 12.14 9.89 6.76
N LEU A 45 11.17 10.75 6.42
CA LEU A 45 11.40 12.20 6.32
C LEU A 45 11.18 12.90 7.66
N ASP A 46 9.99 12.75 8.25
CA ASP A 46 9.63 13.42 9.50
C ASP A 46 8.39 12.79 10.16
N LYS A 47 8.08 13.23 11.38
CA LYS A 47 6.86 12.87 12.12
C LYS A 47 6.32 14.08 12.85
N TYR A 48 5.00 14.21 12.82
CA TYR A 48 4.26 15.18 13.62
C TYR A 48 3.18 14.46 14.44
N GLU A 49 3.13 14.73 15.75
CA GLU A 49 2.07 14.24 16.63
C GLU A 49 1.08 15.37 16.92
N ILE A 50 -0.19 15.17 16.55
CA ILE A 50 -1.26 16.12 16.88
C ILE A 50 -1.56 15.98 18.38
N PRO A 51 -1.48 17.07 19.18
CA PRO A 51 -1.83 17.01 20.60
C PRO A 51 -3.28 16.57 20.81
N SER A 52 -3.55 15.86 21.90
CA SER A 52 -4.92 15.52 22.31
C SER A 52 -5.74 16.79 22.48
N GLN A 53 -6.80 16.91 21.68
CA GLN A 53 -7.67 18.09 21.68
C GLN A 53 -9.08 17.74 21.16
N ILE A 54 -10.01 18.65 21.41
CA ILE A 54 -11.37 18.62 20.87
C ILE A 54 -11.47 19.70 19.80
N PHE A 55 -12.02 19.36 18.64
CA PHE A 55 -12.31 20.28 17.55
C PHE A 55 -13.79 20.18 17.18
N GLN A 56 -14.49 21.31 17.24
CA GLN A 56 -15.94 21.38 16.98
C GLN A 56 -16.71 20.25 17.68
N GLU A 57 -16.55 20.15 19.01
CA GLU A 57 -17.20 19.17 19.89
C GLU A 57 -16.82 17.70 19.66
N THR A 58 -15.92 17.42 18.72
CA THR A 58 -15.44 16.06 18.44
C THR A 58 -14.00 15.88 18.93
N PRO A 59 -13.66 14.80 19.64
CA PRO A 59 -12.27 14.51 20.00
C PRO A 59 -11.52 14.10 18.75
N ILE A 60 -10.37 14.73 18.50
CA ILE A 60 -9.46 14.31 17.43
C ILE A 60 -8.72 13.07 17.91
N GLY A 61 -8.82 11.98 17.15
CA GLY A 61 -8.15 10.72 17.45
C GLY A 61 -8.76 9.55 16.69
N GLY A 62 -8.12 8.38 16.82
CA GLY A 62 -8.52 7.21 16.05
C GLY A 62 -8.41 7.45 14.54
N LEU A 63 -7.37 8.17 14.09
CA LEU A 63 -7.21 8.46 12.68
C LEU A 63 -6.63 7.23 11.99
N SER A 64 -7.37 6.61 11.07
CA SER A 64 -6.97 5.35 10.44
C SER A 64 -6.69 5.45 8.95
N ALA A 65 -7.21 6.48 8.28
CA ALA A 65 -6.97 6.72 6.86
C ALA A 65 -6.78 8.21 6.53
N ILE A 66 -6.03 8.48 5.47
CA ILE A 66 -5.77 9.84 4.99
C ILE A 66 -5.71 9.88 3.46
N THR A 67 -6.26 10.95 2.87
CA THR A 67 -6.13 11.23 1.43
C THR A 67 -5.85 12.70 1.18
N TYR A 68 -5.26 13.03 0.03
CA TYR A 68 -4.83 14.39 -0.31
C TYR A 68 -5.65 14.98 -1.46
N ASP A 69 -6.30 16.12 -1.21
CA ASP A 69 -6.87 16.99 -2.24
C ASP A 69 -5.81 17.98 -2.74
N ARG A 70 -5.15 17.62 -3.84
CA ARG A 70 -4.14 18.47 -4.48
C ARG A 70 -4.69 19.81 -5.00
N LYS A 71 -5.99 19.91 -5.32
CA LYS A 71 -6.56 21.15 -5.85
C LYS A 71 -6.74 22.19 -4.75
N LYS A 72 -7.13 21.74 -3.56
CA LYS A 72 -7.31 22.60 -2.37
C LYS A 72 -6.08 22.66 -1.48
N ASP A 73 -5.10 21.79 -1.74
CA ASP A 73 -3.94 21.59 -0.90
C ASP A 73 -4.36 21.29 0.55
N ARG A 74 -5.21 20.27 0.70
CA ARG A 74 -5.77 19.81 1.96
C ARG A 74 -5.73 18.30 2.06
N PHE A 75 -5.67 17.81 3.28
CA PHE A 75 -5.77 16.40 3.58
C PHE A 75 -7.13 16.11 4.22
N TYR A 76 -7.68 14.94 3.95
CA TYR A 76 -8.85 14.42 4.63
C TYR A 76 -8.45 13.21 5.45
N ALA A 77 -8.60 13.29 6.76
CA ALA A 77 -8.24 12.22 7.69
C ALA A 77 -9.50 11.63 8.32
N LEU A 78 -9.71 10.33 8.13
CA LEU A 78 -10.87 9.58 8.61
C LEU A 78 -10.65 9.10 10.04
N SER A 79 -11.69 9.20 10.87
CA SER A 79 -11.69 8.59 12.21
C SER A 79 -12.34 7.21 12.16
N ASP A 80 -11.68 6.21 12.76
CA ASP A 80 -12.16 4.86 13.05
C ASP A 80 -13.13 4.82 14.24
N ASP A 81 -13.43 5.96 14.85
CA ASP A 81 -14.45 6.05 15.89
C ASP A 81 -15.81 5.68 15.27
N ARG A 82 -16.22 4.44 15.50
CA ARG A 82 -17.46 3.80 15.06
C ARG A 82 -18.71 4.46 15.65
N SER A 83 -18.82 5.77 15.57
CA SER A 83 -19.81 6.60 16.26
C SER A 83 -19.87 6.40 17.80
N GLN A 84 -18.80 5.94 18.45
CA GLN A 84 -18.85 5.61 19.89
C GLN A 84 -18.65 6.85 20.77
N ARG A 85 -17.71 7.73 20.42
CA ARG A 85 -17.41 8.95 21.19
C ARG A 85 -18.03 10.19 20.57
N SER A 86 -18.11 10.24 19.25
CA SER A 86 -18.83 11.27 18.48
C SER A 86 -19.27 10.67 17.14
N PRO A 87 -20.16 11.30 16.35
CA PRO A 87 -20.55 10.77 15.05
C PRO A 87 -19.34 10.37 14.20
N ALA A 88 -19.47 9.27 13.43
CA ALA A 88 -18.47 8.89 12.43
C ALA A 88 -18.17 10.09 11.52
N ARG A 89 -16.89 10.33 11.22
CA ARG A 89 -16.44 11.62 10.68
C ARG A 89 -15.08 11.54 10.00
N PHE A 90 -14.81 12.50 9.13
CA PHE A 90 -13.46 12.83 8.70
C PHE A 90 -13.14 14.29 9.00
N TYR A 91 -11.87 14.59 9.19
CA TYR A 91 -11.34 15.93 9.40
C TYR A 91 -10.72 16.46 8.12
N THR A 92 -10.90 17.76 7.86
CA THR A 92 -10.10 18.50 6.88
C THR A 92 -8.89 19.09 7.58
N LEU A 93 -7.71 18.74 7.10
CA LEU A 93 -6.43 19.15 7.65
C LEU A 93 -5.64 19.98 6.65
N LYS A 94 -4.95 20.99 7.15
CA LYS A 94 -3.83 21.63 6.47
C LYS A 94 -2.54 21.14 7.13
N ILE A 95 -1.67 20.52 6.36
CA ILE A 95 -0.34 20.09 6.80
C ILE A 95 0.69 21.01 6.15
N ASP A 96 1.42 21.74 6.97
CA ASP A 96 2.47 22.66 6.51
C ASP A 96 3.78 21.90 6.40
N ILE A 97 4.20 21.62 5.16
CA ILE A 97 5.42 20.88 4.85
C ILE A 97 6.40 21.87 4.20
N SER A 98 7.63 21.89 4.70
CA SER A 98 8.72 22.65 4.09
C SER A 98 9.90 21.75 3.78
N SER A 99 10.64 22.09 2.73
CA SER A 99 11.91 21.46 2.38
C SER A 99 12.96 22.55 2.23
N ASN A 100 14.15 22.34 2.77
CA ASN A 100 15.29 23.26 2.57
C ASN A 100 16.10 22.87 1.31
N ASP A 101 17.12 23.66 0.99
CA ASP A 101 18.00 23.41 -0.17
C ASP A 101 18.78 22.09 -0.06
N GLU A 102 18.92 21.55 1.15
CA GLU A 102 19.53 20.24 1.44
C GLU A 102 18.53 19.08 1.31
N GLN A 103 17.32 19.34 0.78
CA GLN A 103 16.23 18.37 0.59
C GLN A 103 15.68 17.76 1.90
N ILE A 104 16.01 18.34 3.05
CA ILE A 104 15.45 17.92 4.34
C ILE A 104 14.01 18.41 4.41
N THR A 105 13.08 17.46 4.39
CA THR A 105 11.63 17.73 4.47
C THR A 105 11.18 17.68 5.92
N LYS A 106 10.42 18.69 6.36
CA LYS A 106 9.87 18.78 7.71
C LYS A 106 8.40 19.18 7.73
N ILE A 107 7.65 18.61 8.66
CA ILE A 107 6.28 19.01 8.98
C ILE A 107 6.35 20.12 10.03
N GLN A 108 6.03 21.34 9.63
CA GLN A 108 6.03 22.51 10.51
C GLN A 108 4.82 22.53 11.44
N GLY A 109 3.69 21.98 10.99
CA GLY A 109 2.44 22.00 11.74
C GLY A 109 1.32 21.26 11.04
N VAL A 110 0.31 20.89 11.82
CA VAL A 110 -0.96 20.36 11.33
C VAL A 110 -2.09 21.18 11.94
N THR A 111 -2.87 21.81 11.07
CA THR A 111 -4.06 22.58 11.45
C THR A 111 -5.30 21.79 11.08
N VAL A 112 -6.20 21.57 12.05
CA VAL A 112 -7.53 21.03 11.78
C VAL A 112 -8.45 22.20 11.41
N GLU A 113 -8.99 22.17 10.20
CA GLU A 113 -9.80 23.29 9.67
C GLU A 113 -11.29 22.99 9.70
N ASN A 114 -11.68 21.72 9.57
CA ASN A 114 -13.08 21.33 9.55
C ASN A 114 -13.28 19.88 10.01
N VAL A 115 -14.51 19.54 10.39
CA VAL A 115 -14.98 18.16 10.58
C VAL A 115 -16.24 17.94 9.75
N THR A 116 -16.37 16.80 9.12
CA THR A 116 -17.54 16.43 8.31
C THR A 116 -18.07 15.09 8.81
N PRO A 117 -19.30 15.06 9.38
CA PRO A 117 -19.95 13.82 9.77
C PRO A 117 -20.25 12.94 8.56
N LEU A 118 -20.14 11.63 8.75
CA LEU A 118 -20.65 10.63 7.84
C LEU A 118 -22.11 10.40 8.15
N GLN A 119 -22.93 10.43 7.10
CA GLN A 119 -24.37 10.27 7.18
C GLN A 119 -24.81 9.10 6.31
N ASP A 120 -25.89 8.46 6.72
CA ASP A 120 -26.57 7.45 5.93
C ASP A 120 -27.33 8.06 4.74
N GLU A 121 -27.98 7.21 3.95
CA GLU A 121 -28.76 7.62 2.78
C GLU A 121 -29.91 8.59 3.12
N ALA A 122 -30.37 8.58 4.36
CA ALA A 122 -31.44 9.45 4.84
C ALA A 122 -30.91 10.72 5.52
N GLY A 123 -29.58 10.97 5.47
CA GLY A 123 -28.93 12.16 6.04
C GLY A 123 -28.80 12.12 7.56
N GLN A 124 -28.97 10.96 8.19
CA GLN A 124 -28.81 10.79 9.63
C GLN A 124 -27.41 10.29 9.97
N ASN A 125 -26.93 10.63 11.16
CA ASN A 125 -25.67 10.09 11.66
C ASN A 125 -25.81 8.59 11.91
N TYR A 126 -24.77 7.82 11.58
CA TYR A 126 -24.70 6.40 11.92
C TYR A 126 -24.81 6.18 13.43
N SER A 127 -25.60 5.19 13.82
CA SER A 127 -25.69 4.75 15.21
C SER A 127 -24.34 4.19 15.70
N PRO A 128 -24.06 4.22 17.01
CA PRO A 128 -22.84 3.63 17.55
C PRO A 128 -22.66 2.18 17.08
N GLN A 129 -21.44 1.88 16.64
CA GLN A 129 -20.94 0.57 16.19
C GLN A 129 -21.56 0.03 14.89
N THR A 130 -22.39 0.79 14.17
CA THR A 130 -23.00 0.32 12.91
C THR A 130 -22.17 0.61 11.66
N ILE A 131 -21.09 1.40 11.79
CA ILE A 131 -20.13 1.70 10.74
C ILE A 131 -18.71 1.42 11.27
N ASP A 132 -17.78 1.08 10.39
CA ASP A 132 -16.39 0.77 10.72
C ASP A 132 -15.45 1.20 9.58
N PRO A 133 -15.33 2.52 9.33
CA PRO A 133 -14.68 3.01 8.13
C PRO A 133 -13.15 3.05 8.35
N GLU A 134 -12.41 2.44 7.43
CA GLU A 134 -10.94 2.29 7.50
C GLU A 134 -10.25 2.74 6.20
N GLY A 135 -11.02 3.12 5.17
CA GLY A 135 -10.51 3.64 3.92
C GLY A 135 -11.12 4.99 3.57
N ILE A 136 -10.30 5.92 3.08
CA ILE A 136 -10.74 7.16 2.44
C ILE A 136 -9.92 7.43 1.19
N ALA A 137 -10.59 7.69 0.07
CA ALA A 137 -9.93 8.02 -1.19
C ALA A 137 -10.67 9.15 -1.92
N LEU A 138 -9.93 10.14 -2.40
CA LEU A 138 -10.46 11.20 -3.25
C LEU A 138 -10.30 10.84 -4.72
N SER A 139 -11.40 10.85 -5.46
CA SER A 139 -11.36 10.67 -6.91
C SER A 139 -11.02 11.98 -7.66
N PRO A 140 -10.54 11.91 -8.91
CA PRO A 140 -10.25 13.09 -9.73
C PRO A 140 -11.45 14.04 -9.94
N ARG A 141 -12.68 13.53 -9.77
CA ARG A 141 -13.94 14.28 -9.88
C ARG A 141 -14.33 15.04 -8.61
N GLY A 142 -13.56 14.89 -7.52
CA GLY A 142 -13.86 15.54 -6.25
C GLY A 142 -14.85 14.78 -5.36
N THR A 143 -15.04 13.48 -5.62
CA THR A 143 -15.88 12.61 -4.79
C THR A 143 -15.00 11.80 -3.85
N LEU A 144 -15.37 11.77 -2.57
CA LEU A 144 -14.76 10.89 -1.57
C LEU A 144 -15.44 9.52 -1.57
N PHE A 145 -14.63 8.47 -1.55
CA PHE A 145 -15.03 7.09 -1.31
C PHE A 145 -14.55 6.70 0.07
N ILE A 146 -15.46 6.19 0.89
CA ILE A 146 -15.20 5.75 2.25
C ILE A 146 -15.65 4.30 2.37
N SER A 147 -14.81 3.44 2.95
CA SER A 147 -15.03 2.00 3.06
C SER A 147 -14.74 1.52 4.46
#